data_AF-A0A850SKH8-F1
#
_entry.id   AF-A0A850SKH8-F1
#
_cell.length_a   1.000
_cell.length_b   1.000
_cell.length_c   1.000
_cell.angle_alpha   90.00
_cell.angle_beta   90.00
_cell.angle_gamma   90.00
#
_symmetry.space_group_name_H-M   'P 1'
#
loop_
_entity.id
_entity.type
_entity.pdbx_description
1 polymer ?
#
loop_
_entity_poly.entity_id
_entity_poly.type
_entity_poly.pdbx_seq_one_letter_code
_entity_poly.pdbx_strand_id
1 'polypeptide(L)'
;MQTPALSSQEEKAQLEEKYEKLIDQFEQETAQYDRLSRIAAIATFGGVLASILVPLLYLTATAADPFRAFVSGPLLYIVIGGVLASKVAPKLVIMYANHKKHEVSRLKYRPVTGVCMCDLYQYRTHLRRMEKSDTPGERMRHAKLAAYYKHQMGWG
;
A
#
# COMPACT_ATOMS: atom_id res chain seq x y z
N MET A 1 -16.02 33.48 37.95
CA MET A 1 -14.87 32.55 38.01
C MET A 1 -14.97 31.59 36.84
N GLN A 2 -13.93 31.54 36.02
CA GLN A 2 -13.80 30.75 34.80
C GLN A 2 -13.26 29.33 35.07
N THR A 3 -13.50 28.44 34.11
CA THR A 3 -13.01 27.06 33.87
C THR A 3 -13.82 25.94 34.55
N PRO A 4 -14.12 24.85 33.81
CA PRO A 4 -13.09 23.97 33.27
C PRO A 4 -13.07 23.90 31.73
N ALA A 5 -12.01 24.44 31.13
CA ALA A 5 -11.57 24.05 29.78
C ALA A 5 -10.80 22.70 29.78
N LEU A 6 -10.57 22.13 30.98
CA LEU A 6 -9.75 20.94 31.22
C LEU A 6 -10.41 19.63 30.72
N SER A 7 -11.73 19.49 30.86
CA SER A 7 -12.45 18.28 30.42
C SER A 7 -12.29 18.05 28.92
N SER A 8 -12.30 19.14 28.13
CA SER A 8 -12.14 19.04 26.68
C SER A 8 -10.77 18.56 26.25
N GLN A 9 -9.72 18.73 27.06
CA GLN A 9 -8.35 18.41 26.69
C GLN A 9 -8.00 16.97 27.11
N GLU A 10 -8.45 16.54 28.29
CA GLU A 10 -8.34 15.14 28.73
C GLU A 10 -9.25 14.22 27.91
N GLU A 11 -10.49 14.62 27.61
CA GLU A 11 -11.36 13.85 26.72
C GLU A 11 -10.78 13.75 25.30
N LYS A 12 -10.16 14.83 24.77
CA LYS A 12 -9.45 14.78 23.48
C LYS A 12 -8.25 13.85 23.53
N ALA A 13 -7.44 13.91 24.58
CA ALA A 13 -6.28 13.03 24.74
C ALA A 13 -6.70 11.55 24.85
N GLN A 14 -7.77 11.25 25.59
CA GLN A 14 -8.32 9.89 25.69
C GLN A 14 -8.94 9.42 24.36
N LEU A 15 -9.58 10.34 23.62
CA LEU A 15 -10.13 10.05 22.30
C LEU A 15 -9.00 9.77 21.29
N GLU A 16 -7.92 10.55 21.32
CA GLU A 16 -6.70 10.34 20.54
C GLU A 16 -6.05 8.99 20.89
N GLU A 17 -5.92 8.66 22.17
CA GLU A 17 -5.37 7.37 22.61
C GLU A 17 -6.25 6.18 22.16
N LYS A 18 -7.57 6.34 22.21
CA LYS A 18 -8.52 5.32 21.73
C LYS A 18 -8.43 5.14 20.21
N TYR A 19 -8.33 6.23 19.45
CA TYR A 19 -8.10 6.14 18.00
C TYR A 19 -6.75 5.51 17.69
N GLU A 20 -5.71 5.81 18.46
CA GLU A 20 -4.38 5.23 18.27
C GLU A 20 -4.39 3.71 18.48
N LYS A 21 -5.05 3.23 19.55
CA LYS A 21 -5.27 1.81 19.80
C LYS A 21 -6.08 1.13 18.68
N LEU A 22 -7.11 1.80 18.16
CA LEU A 22 -7.92 1.27 17.06
C LEU A 22 -7.15 1.21 15.73
N ILE A 23 -6.28 2.18 15.47
CA ILE A 23 -5.36 2.14 14.31
C ILE A 23 -4.41 0.96 14.45
N ASP A 24 -3.81 0.75 15.62
CA ASP A 24 -2.86 -0.35 15.83
C ASP A 24 -3.54 -1.72 15.67
N GLN A 25 -4.78 -1.88 16.14
CA GLN A 25 -5.58 -3.08 15.89
C GLN A 25 -5.90 -3.26 14.40
N PHE A 26 -6.29 -2.18 13.71
CA PHE A 26 -6.54 -2.21 12.27
C PHE A 26 -5.27 -2.58 11.48
N GLU A 27 -4.10 -2.05 11.87
CA GLU A 27 -2.82 -2.41 11.28
C GLU A 27 -2.49 -3.90 11.48
N GLN A 28 -2.72 -4.44 12.67
CA GLN A 28 -2.49 -5.87 12.94
C GLN A 28 -3.42 -6.76 12.11
N GLU A 29 -4.71 -6.42 12.04
CA GLU A 29 -5.69 -7.17 11.24
C GLU A 29 -5.43 -7.06 9.74
N THR A 30 -4.92 -5.92 9.28
CA THR A 30 -4.62 -5.70 7.86
C THR A 30 -3.19 -6.04 7.46
N ALA A 31 -2.33 -6.42 8.42
CA ALA A 31 -0.93 -6.73 8.21
C ALA A 31 -0.72 -7.85 7.18
N GLN A 32 -1.59 -8.86 7.17
CA GLN A 32 -1.53 -9.94 6.19
C GLN A 32 -1.76 -9.42 4.76
N TYR A 33 -2.73 -8.53 4.57
CA TYR A 33 -3.00 -7.90 3.27
C TYR A 33 -1.86 -6.94 2.86
N ASP A 34 -1.23 -6.26 3.82
CA ASP A 34 -0.03 -5.47 3.56
C ASP A 34 1.16 -6.32 3.10
N ARG A 35 1.37 -7.47 3.74
CA ARG A 35 2.39 -8.43 3.32
C ARG A 35 2.11 -8.94 1.92
N LEU A 36 0.86 -9.30 1.61
CA LEU A 36 0.46 -9.73 0.26
C LEU A 36 0.71 -8.64 -0.78
N SER A 37 0.37 -7.38 -0.47
CA SER A 37 0.63 -6.24 -1.35
C SER A 37 2.13 -6.03 -1.59
N ARG A 38 2.97 -6.12 -0.54
CA ARG A 38 4.43 -6.03 -0.68
C ARG A 38 5.02 -7.18 -1.49
N ILE A 39 4.59 -8.41 -1.23
CA ILE A 39 5.03 -9.59 -1.99
C ILE A 39 4.64 -9.45 -3.45
N ALA A 40 3.41 -9.02 -3.73
CA ALA A 40 2.94 -8.76 -5.10
C ALA A 40 3.81 -7.68 -5.78
N ALA A 41 4.11 -6.58 -5.09
CA ALA A 41 4.99 -5.54 -5.63
C ALA A 41 6.38 -6.08 -5.98
N ILE A 42 7.00 -6.87 -5.11
CA ILE A 42 8.30 -7.51 -5.40
C ILE A 42 8.18 -8.53 -6.54
N ALA A 43 7.09 -9.31 -6.56
CA ALA A 43 6.81 -10.29 -7.60
C ALA A 43 6.64 -9.65 -8.99
N THR A 44 6.21 -8.38 -9.10
CA THR A 44 6.23 -7.69 -10.41
C THR A 44 7.66 -7.56 -10.96
N PHE A 45 8.61 -7.17 -10.12
CA PHE A 45 10.02 -7.02 -10.53
C PHE A 45 10.65 -8.38 -10.80
N GLY A 46 10.45 -9.35 -9.89
CA GLY A 46 10.95 -10.71 -10.05
C GLY A 46 10.39 -11.41 -11.28
N GLY A 47 9.08 -11.25 -11.55
CA GLY A 47 8.40 -11.83 -12.70
C GLY A 47 8.88 -11.24 -14.03
N VAL A 48 9.10 -9.92 -14.09
CA VAL A 48 9.69 -9.27 -15.29
C VAL A 48 11.11 -9.79 -15.53
N LEU A 49 11.96 -9.85 -14.50
CA LEU A 49 13.32 -10.39 -14.64
C LEU A 49 13.29 -11.86 -15.08
N ALA A 50 12.45 -12.69 -14.46
CA ALA A 50 12.30 -14.10 -14.83
C ALA A 50 11.81 -14.25 -16.27
N SER A 51 10.86 -13.43 -16.72
CA SER A 51 10.32 -13.46 -18.08
C SER A 51 11.34 -13.07 -19.16
N ILE A 52 12.45 -12.43 -18.79
CA ILE A 52 13.54 -12.08 -19.71
C ILE A 52 14.68 -13.10 -19.56
N LEU A 53 15.11 -13.39 -18.33
CA LEU A 53 16.27 -14.22 -18.03
C LEU A 53 16.01 -15.71 -18.34
N VAL A 54 14.82 -16.24 -18.09
CA VAL A 54 14.51 -17.66 -18.35
C VAL A 54 14.57 -17.96 -19.86
N PRO A 55 13.92 -17.17 -20.73
CA PRO A 55 14.10 -17.24 -22.18
C PRO A 55 15.55 -17.11 -22.65
N LEU A 56 16.30 -16.18 -22.05
CA LEU A 56 17.71 -15.95 -22.41
C LEU A 56 18.59 -17.15 -22.05
N LEU A 57 18.43 -17.69 -20.83
CA LEU A 57 19.15 -18.88 -20.36
C LEU A 57 18.82 -20.11 -21.17
N TYR A 58 17.56 -20.26 -21.57
CA TYR A 58 17.13 -21.35 -22.45
C TYR A 58 17.83 -21.25 -23.81
N LEU A 59 17.86 -20.05 -24.42
CA LEU A 59 18.52 -19.81 -25.70
C LEU A 59 20.05 -20.01 -25.66
N THR A 60 20.69 -19.72 -24.52
CA THR A 60 22.13 -19.97 -24.33
C THR A 60 22.44 -21.44 -24.05
N ALA A 61 21.55 -22.14 -23.34
CA ALA A 61 21.71 -23.57 -23.06
C ALA A 61 21.51 -24.45 -24.30
N THR A 62 20.57 -24.10 -25.19
CA THR A 62 20.30 -24.85 -26.44
C THR A 62 21.09 -24.31 -27.64
N ALA A 63 22.24 -23.67 -27.40
CA ALA A 63 22.97 -22.92 -28.43
C ALA A 63 23.56 -23.78 -29.56
N ALA A 64 23.70 -25.09 -29.33
CA ALA A 64 24.21 -26.05 -30.31
C ALA A 64 23.11 -26.64 -31.23
N ASP A 65 21.83 -26.34 -31.01
CA ASP A 65 20.73 -26.98 -31.74
C ASP A 65 20.40 -26.27 -33.07
N PRO A 66 20.35 -27.00 -34.20
CA PRO A 66 20.04 -26.46 -35.53
C PRO A 66 18.59 -25.98 -35.69
N PHE A 67 17.70 -26.28 -34.74
CA PHE A 67 16.28 -25.88 -34.75
C PHE A 67 16.00 -24.51 -34.09
N ARG A 68 17.03 -23.71 -33.76
CA ARG A 68 16.93 -22.41 -33.09
C ARG A 68 15.89 -21.44 -33.70
N ALA A 69 15.72 -21.46 -35.02
CA ALA A 69 14.76 -20.59 -35.72
C ALA A 69 13.29 -20.96 -35.45
N PHE A 70 12.99 -22.22 -35.13
CA PHE A 70 11.62 -22.68 -34.80
C PHE A 70 11.22 -22.34 -33.36
N VAL A 71 12.21 -22.19 -32.47
CA VAL A 71 12.00 -21.97 -31.03
C VAL A 71 11.94 -20.47 -30.67
N SER A 72 12.57 -19.61 -31.47
CA SER A 72 12.64 -18.15 -31.22
C SER A 72 11.29 -17.42 -31.34
N GLY A 73 10.41 -17.86 -32.25
CA GLY A 73 9.06 -17.29 -32.41
C GLY A 73 8.20 -17.45 -31.16
N PRO A 74 7.96 -18.69 -30.68
CA PRO A 74 7.24 -18.94 -29.43
C PRO A 74 7.87 -18.27 -28.19
N LEU A 75 9.20 -18.19 -28.15
CA LEU A 75 9.93 -17.52 -27.06
C LEU A 75 9.59 -16.04 -26.92
N LEU A 76 9.43 -15.31 -28.02
CA LEU A 76 9.00 -13.91 -27.99
C LEU A 76 7.59 -13.76 -27.38
N TYR A 77 6.66 -14.64 -27.72
CA TYR A 77 5.32 -14.64 -27.12
C TYR A 77 5.37 -14.97 -25.62
N ILE A 78 6.27 -15.87 -25.20
CA ILE A 78 6.48 -16.19 -23.78
C ILE A 78 7.07 -14.99 -23.01
N VAL A 79 8.05 -14.28 -23.59
CA VAL A 79 8.60 -13.06 -22.99
C VAL A 79 7.52 -11.99 -22.85
N ILE A 80 6.83 -11.66 -23.95
CA ILE A 80 5.79 -10.63 -23.96
C ILE A 80 4.65 -11.00 -23.01
N GLY A 81 4.16 -12.24 -23.08
CA GLY A 81 3.11 -12.76 -22.22
C GLY A 81 3.54 -12.79 -20.74
N GLY A 82 4.78 -13.19 -20.46
CA GLY A 82 5.35 -13.21 -19.12
C GLY A 82 5.50 -11.81 -18.51
N VAL A 83 5.95 -10.82 -19.28
CA VAL A 83 6.01 -9.42 -18.85
C VAL A 83 4.60 -8.88 -18.57
N LEU A 84 3.64 -9.15 -19.46
CA LEU A 84 2.26 -8.68 -19.29
C LEU A 84 1.62 -9.31 -18.04
N ALA A 85 1.75 -10.62 -17.87
CA ALA A 85 1.24 -11.35 -16.72
C ALA A 85 1.86 -10.86 -15.41
N SER A 86 3.18 -10.59 -15.41
CA SER A 86 3.92 -10.07 -14.26
C SER A 86 3.52 -8.64 -13.87
N LYS A 87 2.87 -7.89 -14.77
CA LYS A 87 2.30 -6.57 -14.44
C LYS A 87 0.84 -6.65 -13.99
N VAL A 88 0.03 -7.46 -14.66
CA VAL A 88 -1.41 -7.54 -14.42
C VAL A 88 -1.74 -8.34 -13.17
N ALA A 89 -1.16 -9.53 -13.00
CA ALA A 89 -1.51 -10.41 -11.89
C ALA A 89 -1.19 -9.78 -10.52
N PRO A 90 -0.02 -9.17 -10.29
CA PRO A 90 0.24 -8.53 -9.00
C PRO A 90 -0.61 -7.29 -8.77
N LYS A 91 -0.98 -6.55 -9.82
CA LYS A 91 -1.90 -5.41 -9.71
C LYS A 91 -3.28 -5.85 -9.23
N LEU A 92 -3.78 -6.99 -9.71
CA LEU A 92 -5.03 -7.58 -9.22
C LEU A 92 -4.94 -7.97 -7.75
N VAL A 93 -3.82 -8.58 -7.33
CA VAL A 93 -3.58 -8.93 -5.91
C VAL A 93 -3.55 -7.69 -5.03
N ILE A 94 -2.89 -6.61 -5.46
CA ILE A 94 -2.86 -5.33 -4.74
C ILE A 94 -4.27 -4.72 -4.65
N MET A 95 -5.04 -4.73 -5.75
CA MET A 95 -6.41 -4.25 -5.74
C MET A 95 -7.30 -5.06 -4.80
N TYR A 96 -7.15 -6.38 -4.79
CA TYR A 96 -7.87 -7.26 -3.86
C TYR A 96 -7.51 -6.96 -2.40
N ALA A 97 -6.22 -6.83 -2.09
CA ALA A 97 -5.74 -6.49 -0.75
C ALA A 97 -6.32 -5.14 -0.29
N ASN A 98 -6.28 -4.11 -1.16
CA ASN A 98 -6.85 -2.80 -0.84
C ASN A 98 -8.36 -2.86 -0.64
N HIS A 99 -9.08 -3.64 -1.47
CA HIS A 99 -10.52 -3.83 -1.32
C HIS A 99 -10.86 -4.47 0.03
N LYS A 100 -10.14 -5.53 0.42
CA LYS A 100 -10.34 -6.20 1.70
C LYS A 100 -10.05 -5.31 2.90
N LYS A 101 -9.00 -4.48 2.84
CA LYS A 101 -8.75 -3.48 3.89
C LYS A 101 -9.87 -2.46 4.01
N HIS A 102 -10.38 -1.98 2.88
CA HIS A 102 -11.47 -1.01 2.88
C HIS A 102 -12.78 -1.63 3.38
N GLU A 103 -13.02 -2.91 3.07
CA GLU A 103 -14.15 -3.68 3.59
C GLU A 103 -14.08 -3.84 5.12
N VAL A 104 -12.91 -4.22 5.66
CA VAL A 104 -12.69 -4.30 7.12
C VAL A 104 -12.89 -2.94 7.78
N SER A 105 -12.32 -1.88 7.21
CA SER A 105 -12.52 -0.50 7.67
C SER A 105 -14.01 -0.14 7.71
N ARG A 106 -14.77 -0.42 6.64
CA ARG A 106 -16.19 -0.07 6.53
C ARG A 106 -17.09 -0.86 7.46
N LEU A 107 -16.86 -2.17 7.59
CA LEU A 107 -17.74 -3.06 8.35
C LEU A 107 -17.48 -3.02 9.85
N LYS A 108 -16.21 -2.93 10.26
CA LYS A 108 -15.82 -3.09 11.66
C LYS A 108 -15.52 -1.77 12.35
N TYR A 109 -14.84 -0.85 11.68
CA TYR A 109 -14.29 0.34 12.33
C TYR A 109 -15.09 1.61 12.08
N ARG A 110 -15.56 1.84 10.84
CA ARG A 110 -16.40 2.98 10.48
C ARG A 110 -17.63 3.19 11.36
N PRO A 111 -18.39 2.15 11.81
CA PRO A 111 -19.50 2.38 12.73
C PRO A 111 -19.06 2.85 14.12
N VAL A 112 -17.81 2.59 14.52
CA VAL A 112 -17.25 2.97 15.82
C VAL A 112 -16.59 4.36 15.76
N THR A 113 -15.90 4.67 14.66
CA THR A 113 -15.10 5.89 14.52
C THR A 113 -15.74 6.97 13.67
N GLY A 114 -16.81 6.66 12.92
CA GLY A 114 -17.46 7.58 11.99
C GLY A 114 -16.66 7.86 10.70
N VAL A 115 -15.39 7.44 10.63
CA VAL A 115 -14.46 7.73 9.53
C VAL A 115 -13.79 6.45 9.00
N CYS A 116 -13.29 6.50 7.77
CA CYS A 116 -12.54 5.39 7.19
C CYS A 116 -11.17 5.24 7.87
N MET A 117 -10.84 4.05 8.38
CA MET A 117 -9.55 3.77 9.00
C MET A 117 -8.36 3.93 8.06
N CYS A 118 -8.56 3.70 6.75
CA CYS A 118 -7.49 3.92 5.77
C CYS A 118 -7.07 5.39 5.72
N ASP A 119 -8.03 6.32 5.81
CA ASP A 119 -7.78 7.77 5.76
C ASP A 119 -7.15 8.24 7.08
N LEU A 120 -7.63 7.71 8.21
CA LEU A 120 -7.09 7.98 9.54
C LEU A 120 -5.62 7.51 9.66
N TYR A 121 -5.32 6.32 9.14
CA TYR A 121 -3.96 5.78 9.08
C TYR A 121 -3.03 6.64 8.20
N GLN A 122 -3.51 7.09 7.04
CA GLN A 122 -2.74 7.97 6.14
C GLN A 122 -2.50 9.35 6.77
N TYR A 123 -3.49 9.89 7.48
CA TYR A 123 -3.35 11.12 8.25
C TYR A 123 -2.25 11.01 9.31
N ARG A 124 -2.30 9.98 10.17
CA ARG A 124 -1.25 9.68 11.17
C ARG A 124 0.13 9.53 10.54
N THR A 125 0.22 8.82 9.42
CA THR A 125 1.49 8.59 8.72
C THR A 125 2.09 9.90 8.22
N HIS A 126 1.26 10.80 7.69
CA HIS A 126 1.73 12.10 7.21
C HIS A 126 2.09 13.07 8.35
N LEU A 127 1.37 13.05 9.47
CA LEU A 127 1.77 13.80 10.67
C LEU A 127 3.15 13.34 11.19
N ARG A 128 3.34 12.03 11.38
CA ARG A 128 4.64 11.49 11.82
C ARG A 128 5.78 11.76 10.84
N ARG A 129 5.50 11.75 9.53
CA ARG A 129 6.51 12.10 8.50
C ARG A 129 6.83 13.59 8.48
N MET A 130 5.85 14.45 8.74
CA MET A 130 6.07 15.89 8.89
C MET A 130 7.00 16.17 10.08
N GLU A 131 6.76 15.54 11.23
CA GLU A 131 7.61 15.67 12.43
C GLU A 131 9.05 15.19 12.18
N LYS A 132 9.21 14.07 11.47
CA LYS A 132 10.52 13.47 11.17
C LYS A 132 11.27 14.07 9.99
N SER A 133 10.61 14.83 9.13
CA SER A 133 11.25 15.40 7.94
C SER A 133 12.17 16.57 8.33
N ASP A 134 13.40 16.56 7.82
CA ASP A 134 14.39 17.61 8.06
C ASP A 134 14.26 18.77 7.08
N THR A 135 13.67 18.52 5.90
CA THR A 135 13.56 19.54 4.85
C THR A 135 12.22 20.28 4.91
N PRO A 136 12.21 21.61 4.74
CA PRO A 136 10.98 22.40 4.78
C PRO A 136 10.02 22.06 3.62
N GLY A 137 10.55 21.66 2.46
CA GLY A 137 9.74 21.27 1.31
C GLY A 137 8.94 19.97 1.55
N GLU A 138 9.56 18.97 2.17
CA GLU A 138 8.87 17.72 2.54
C GLU A 138 7.85 17.94 3.66
N ARG A 139 8.18 18.81 4.63
CA ARG A 139 7.23 19.24 5.67
C ARG A 139 5.97 19.85 5.07
N MET A 140 6.10 20.81 4.14
CA MET A 140 4.95 21.45 3.49
C MET A 140 4.12 20.45 2.68
N ARG A 141 4.77 19.51 1.98
CA ARG A 141 4.07 18.44 1.25
C ARG A 141 3.26 17.55 2.20
N HIS A 142 3.85 17.12 3.30
CA HIS A 142 3.16 16.28 4.28
C HIS A 142 2.08 17.03 5.04
N ALA A 143 2.26 18.33 5.33
CA ALA A 143 1.23 19.18 5.90
C ALA A 143 0.01 19.30 4.97
N LYS A 144 0.24 19.50 3.66
CA LYS A 144 -0.85 19.56 2.66
C LYS A 144 -1.61 18.24 2.58
N LEU A 145 -0.90 17.12 2.61
CA LEU A 145 -1.52 15.78 2.60
C LEU A 145 -2.28 15.49 3.89
N ALA A 146 -1.74 15.86 5.06
CA ALA A 146 -2.45 15.74 6.32
C ALA A 146 -3.71 16.60 6.33
N ALA A 147 -3.66 17.83 5.84
CA ALA A 147 -4.82 18.70 5.70
C ALA A 147 -5.89 18.11 4.76
N TYR A 148 -5.48 17.50 3.64
CA TYR A 148 -6.38 16.82 2.72
C TYR A 148 -7.16 15.68 3.40
N TYR A 149 -6.47 14.80 4.12
CA TYR A 149 -7.15 13.69 4.83
C TYR A 149 -8.00 14.20 6.00
N LYS A 150 -7.56 15.26 6.69
CA LYS A 150 -8.36 15.91 7.74
C LYS A 150 -9.71 16.43 7.20
N HIS A 151 -9.69 17.08 6.04
CA HIS A 151 -10.89 17.56 5.37
C HIS A 151 -11.78 16.39 4.90
N GLN A 152 -11.19 15.34 4.34
CA GLN A 152 -11.93 14.14 3.90
C GLN A 152 -12.64 13.43 5.05
N MET A 153 -12.10 13.50 6.27
CA MET A 153 -12.70 12.96 7.50
C MET A 153 -13.75 13.88 8.14
N GLY A 154 -13.95 15.11 7.63
CA GLY A 154 -14.88 16.09 8.19
C GLY A 154 -14.41 16.72 9.51
N TRP A 155 -13.10 16.71 9.78
CA TRP A 155 -12.49 17.22 11.01
C TRP A 155 -11.89 18.62 10.87
N GLY A 156 -12.05 19.26 9.72
CA GLY A 156 -11.48 20.58 9.41
C GLY A 156 -12.31 21.32 8.38
#